data_AF-A0A4Q3X2P5-F1
#
_entry.id   AF-A0A4Q3X2P5-F1
#
_cell.length_a   1.000
_cell.length_b   1.000
_cell.length_c   1.000
_cell.angle_alpha   90.00
_cell.angle_beta   90.00
_cell.angle_gamma   90.00
#
_symmetry.space_group_name_H-M   'P 1'
#
loop_
_entity.id
_entity.type
_entity.pdbx_description
1 polymer ?
#
loop_
_entity_poly.entity_id
_entity_poly.type
_entity_poly.pdbx_seq_one_letter_code
_entity_poly.pdbx_strand_id
1 'polypeptide(L)'
;MPLKKSLFIATLMAGVASAAWAQNYSTRFGTLFIDDEHVLSFNGKPVQSSVVGNNSLTYIEKFQFGKTKDVVLVQDNGGTACPAQYHFVTLTKSGAKGTKAFGTCNEATKVSRQGDTIRVEMQGFATRFQSEAVQDKAFKEKHVFLFKNGWLTESVLPAAQTKTAFDPFTNYFPIGKPPKAFSRFQGFFLRGELAPGKVSGGILNDLSAPSAFSLQSIAVNPKQLTFSTPKRGGESFSLSGRFLKTGDLARFSTAPDSPNKTAVLEGTVRRYWNGKQTASTPMKFFVESAAG
;
A
#
# COMPACT_ATOMS: atom_id res chain seq x y z
N MET A 1 36.81 -64.39 24.14
CA MET A 1 35.65 -64.00 23.30
C MET A 1 34.92 -62.84 23.98
N PRO A 2 34.89 -61.62 23.39
CA PRO A 2 34.31 -60.44 24.01
C PRO A 2 32.83 -60.27 23.63
N LEU A 3 31.96 -60.08 24.61
CA LEU A 3 30.56 -59.68 24.40
C LEU A 3 30.49 -58.14 24.32
N LYS A 4 30.35 -57.60 23.10
CA LYS A 4 30.05 -56.17 22.87
C LYS A 4 28.58 -55.92 23.19
N LYS A 5 28.31 -55.13 24.24
CA LYS A 5 26.98 -54.58 24.53
C LYS A 5 26.78 -53.32 23.69
N SER A 6 25.91 -53.39 22.69
CA SER A 6 25.50 -52.25 21.88
C SER A 6 24.41 -51.47 22.62
N LEU A 7 24.69 -50.19 22.88
CA LEU A 7 23.77 -49.22 23.48
C LEU A 7 22.93 -48.60 22.35
N PHE A 8 21.63 -48.87 22.31
CA PHE A 8 20.69 -48.16 21.42
C PHE A 8 20.27 -46.84 22.10
N ILE A 9 20.71 -45.72 21.54
CA ILE A 9 20.23 -44.38 21.91
C ILE A 9 18.94 -44.14 21.13
N ALA A 10 17.80 -44.16 21.84
CA ALA A 10 16.51 -43.73 21.29
C ALA A 10 16.46 -42.20 21.27
N THR A 11 16.58 -41.60 20.09
CA THR A 11 16.41 -40.17 19.89
C THR A 11 14.92 -39.83 19.96
N LEU A 12 14.47 -39.20 21.04
CA LEU A 12 13.15 -38.55 21.10
C LEU A 12 13.12 -37.41 20.08
N MET A 13 12.33 -37.53 19.02
CA MET A 13 11.93 -36.38 18.22
C MET A 13 10.94 -35.55 19.05
N ALA A 14 11.38 -34.41 19.56
CA ALA A 14 10.48 -33.38 20.06
C ALA A 14 9.75 -32.77 18.87
N GLY A 15 8.52 -33.22 18.62
CA GLY A 15 7.61 -32.57 17.69
C GLY A 15 7.31 -31.17 18.19
N VAL A 16 7.72 -30.15 17.43
CA VAL A 16 7.33 -28.77 17.68
C VAL A 16 5.85 -28.67 17.32
N ALA A 17 4.97 -28.70 18.32
CA ALA A 17 3.56 -28.38 18.11
C ALA A 17 3.50 -26.91 17.68
N SER A 18 3.24 -26.67 16.40
CA SER A 18 2.89 -25.35 15.90
C SER A 18 1.67 -24.87 16.69
N ALA A 19 1.84 -23.83 17.51
CA ALA A 19 0.70 -23.16 18.12
C ALA A 19 -0.14 -22.57 16.98
N ALA A 20 -1.26 -23.22 16.68
CA ALA A 20 -2.30 -22.70 15.81
C ALA A 20 -2.74 -21.33 16.34
N TRP A 21 -2.77 -20.32 15.47
CA TRP A 21 -3.09 -18.93 15.83
C TRP A 21 -4.61 -18.74 15.90
N ALA A 22 -5.23 -19.50 16.80
CA ALA A 22 -6.65 -19.43 17.12
C ALA A 22 -6.98 -18.06 17.75
N GLN A 23 -7.78 -17.23 17.08
CA GLN A 23 -8.20 -15.93 17.61
C GLN A 23 -9.56 -16.01 18.30
N ASN A 24 -9.52 -15.96 19.64
CA ASN A 24 -10.72 -15.84 20.48
C ASN A 24 -11.08 -14.37 20.72
N TYR A 25 -12.36 -14.03 20.58
CA TYR A 25 -12.85 -12.67 20.80
C TYR A 25 -14.12 -12.67 21.66
N SER A 26 -13.96 -12.21 22.91
CA SER A 26 -15.02 -12.25 23.93
C SER A 26 -16.07 -11.14 23.75
N THR A 27 -17.35 -11.50 23.93
CA THR A 27 -18.52 -10.62 23.80
C THR A 27 -19.48 -10.83 24.96
N ARG A 28 -20.52 -9.99 25.09
CA ARG A 28 -21.50 -10.13 26.19
C ARG A 28 -22.36 -11.39 26.10
N PHE A 29 -22.38 -12.05 24.94
CA PHE A 29 -23.24 -13.21 24.67
C PHE A 29 -22.45 -14.51 24.45
N GLY A 30 -21.12 -14.44 24.49
CA GLY A 30 -20.26 -15.58 24.22
C GLY A 30 -18.97 -15.20 23.47
N THR A 31 -18.34 -16.19 22.87
CA THR A 31 -17.04 -16.05 22.21
C THR A 31 -17.18 -16.23 20.71
N LEU A 32 -16.61 -15.29 19.95
CA LEU A 32 -16.30 -15.47 18.54
C LEU A 32 -14.94 -16.15 18.40
N PHE A 33 -14.84 -17.08 17.46
CA PHE A 33 -13.64 -17.85 17.19
C PHE A 33 -13.41 -17.97 15.68
N ILE A 34 -12.18 -17.73 15.25
CA ILE A 34 -11.70 -17.98 13.89
C ILE A 34 -10.80 -19.21 13.97
N ASP A 35 -11.14 -20.25 13.22
CA ASP A 35 -10.33 -21.47 13.11
C ASP A 35 -9.23 -21.36 12.05
N ASP A 36 -8.46 -22.44 11.90
CA ASP A 36 -7.33 -22.51 10.98
C ASP A 36 -7.78 -22.51 9.51
N GLU A 37 -9.03 -22.89 9.24
CA GLU A 37 -9.71 -22.78 7.93
C GLU A 37 -10.35 -21.40 7.70
N HIS A 38 -10.10 -20.43 8.58
CA HIS A 38 -10.60 -19.06 8.52
C HIS A 38 -12.14 -18.96 8.56
N VAL A 39 -12.80 -19.94 9.17
CA VAL A 39 -14.25 -19.94 9.37
C VAL A 39 -14.58 -19.28 10.71
N LEU A 40 -15.54 -18.35 10.68
CA LEU A 40 -16.02 -17.71 11.89
C LEU A 40 -17.13 -18.53 12.57
N SER A 41 -16.91 -18.83 13.84
CA SER A 41 -17.88 -19.48 14.71
C SER A 41 -18.22 -18.63 15.95
N PHE A 42 -19.40 -18.86 16.51
CA PHE A 42 -19.88 -18.26 17.75
C PHE A 42 -20.32 -19.38 18.70
N ASN A 43 -19.71 -19.44 19.88
CA ASN A 43 -19.94 -20.51 20.87
C ASN A 43 -19.85 -21.91 20.25
N GLY A 44 -18.84 -22.13 19.39
CA GLY A 44 -18.58 -23.41 18.72
C GLY A 44 -19.53 -23.75 17.56
N LYS A 45 -20.42 -22.83 17.15
CA LYS A 45 -21.32 -23.02 16.00
C LYS A 45 -20.96 -22.03 14.89
N PRO A 46 -20.94 -22.44 13.60
CA PRO A 46 -20.73 -21.51 12.50
C PRO A 46 -21.72 -20.35 12.53
N VAL A 47 -21.24 -19.14 12.24
CA VAL A 47 -22.11 -17.96 12.15
C VAL A 47 -23.11 -18.14 11.01
N GLN A 48 -24.38 -17.77 11.22
CA GLN A 48 -25.40 -17.85 10.17
C GLN A 48 -25.00 -16.97 8.97
N SER A 49 -25.14 -17.52 7.76
CA SER A 49 -24.63 -16.97 6.48
C SER A 49 -23.13 -17.19 6.22
N SER A 50 -22.45 -18.03 7.02
CA SER A 50 -21.06 -18.48 6.89
C SER A 50 -20.07 -17.37 6.50
N VAL A 51 -19.41 -16.77 7.49
CA VAL A 51 -18.29 -15.86 7.25
C VAL A 51 -17.02 -16.69 7.18
N VAL A 52 -16.41 -16.74 6.00
CA VAL A 52 -15.17 -17.48 5.71
C VAL A 52 -14.18 -16.52 5.08
N GLY A 53 -12.97 -16.47 5.64
CA GLY A 53 -11.90 -15.64 5.10
C GLY A 53 -11.27 -16.28 3.87
N ASN A 54 -10.78 -15.45 2.95
CA ASN A 54 -10.03 -15.88 1.79
C ASN A 54 -8.62 -16.33 2.20
N ASN A 55 -7.84 -15.45 2.83
CA ASN A 55 -6.53 -15.77 3.40
C ASN A 55 -6.52 -15.73 4.94
N SER A 56 -7.41 -14.95 5.56
CA SER A 56 -7.61 -14.91 7.01
C SER A 56 -8.81 -14.03 7.35
N LEU A 57 -9.30 -14.14 8.59
CA LEU A 57 -10.23 -13.20 9.17
C LEU A 57 -9.55 -12.39 10.28
N THR A 58 -10.00 -11.15 10.50
CA THR A 58 -9.51 -10.28 11.58
C THR A 58 -10.65 -9.49 12.21
N TYR A 59 -10.67 -9.40 13.53
CA TYR A 59 -11.64 -8.57 14.26
C TYR A 59 -11.19 -7.10 14.22
N ILE A 60 -12.07 -6.21 13.76
CA ILE A 60 -11.77 -4.77 13.65
C ILE A 60 -12.30 -4.03 14.88
N GLU A 61 -13.62 -4.08 15.11
CA GLU A 61 -14.24 -3.33 16.19
C GLU A 61 -15.54 -3.99 16.66
N LYS A 62 -15.85 -3.81 17.95
CA LYS A 62 -17.07 -4.30 18.60
C LYS A 62 -17.94 -3.15 19.06
N PHE A 63 -19.22 -3.21 18.74
CA PHE A 63 -20.25 -2.24 19.08
C PHE A 63 -21.33 -2.88 19.94
N GLN A 64 -21.62 -2.27 21.08
CA GLN A 64 -22.67 -2.73 21.98
C GLN A 64 -23.93 -1.88 21.80
N PHE A 65 -25.03 -2.52 21.38
CA PHE A 65 -26.34 -1.88 21.21
C PHE A 65 -27.31 -2.34 22.29
N GLY A 66 -27.64 -1.43 23.20
CA GLY A 66 -28.48 -1.75 24.35
C GLY A 66 -27.93 -2.91 25.16
N LYS A 67 -28.81 -3.70 25.78
CA LYS A 67 -28.45 -4.87 26.61
C LYS A 67 -28.52 -6.20 25.85
N THR A 68 -29.00 -6.20 24.61
CA THR A 68 -29.45 -7.43 23.92
C THR A 68 -28.66 -7.76 22.66
N LYS A 69 -27.78 -6.86 22.21
CA LYS A 69 -27.11 -6.99 20.92
C LYS A 69 -25.68 -6.48 20.95
N ASP A 70 -24.75 -7.28 20.47
CA ASP A 70 -23.40 -6.87 20.10
C ASP A 70 -23.27 -6.98 18.57
N VAL A 71 -22.46 -6.12 17.97
CA VAL A 71 -22.13 -6.21 16.55
C VAL A 71 -20.62 -6.12 16.43
N VAL A 72 -20.01 -7.05 15.71
CA VAL A 72 -18.57 -7.06 15.45
C VAL A 72 -18.33 -6.84 13.96
N LEU A 73 -17.46 -5.90 13.63
CA LEU A 73 -16.93 -5.73 12.28
C LEU A 73 -15.74 -6.68 12.12
N VAL A 74 -15.84 -7.57 11.14
CA VAL A 74 -14.80 -8.56 10.81
C VAL A 74 -14.30 -8.24 9.41
N GLN A 75 -12.99 -8.22 9.24
CA GLN A 75 -12.32 -8.10 7.96
C GLN A 75 -11.96 -9.48 7.42
N ASP A 76 -12.30 -9.72 6.16
CA ASP A 76 -11.80 -10.79 5.33
C ASP A 76 -10.58 -10.28 4.55
N ASN A 77 -9.42 -10.84 4.86
CA ASN A 77 -8.16 -10.48 4.20
C ASN A 77 -7.97 -11.34 2.96
N GLY A 78 -7.86 -10.70 1.80
CA GLY A 78 -7.74 -11.33 0.50
C GLY A 78 -6.39 -11.12 -0.19
N GLY A 79 -6.33 -11.47 -1.48
CA GLY A 79 -5.14 -11.32 -2.32
C GLY A 79 -5.03 -9.94 -2.97
N THR A 80 -4.10 -9.80 -3.92
CA THR A 80 -3.82 -8.52 -4.60
C THR A 80 -4.99 -7.94 -5.39
N ALA A 81 -5.94 -8.78 -5.80
CA ALA A 81 -7.14 -8.36 -6.52
C ALA A 81 -8.21 -7.75 -5.60
N CYS A 82 -8.29 -8.19 -4.35
CA CYS A 82 -9.18 -7.62 -3.35
C CYS A 82 -8.61 -7.81 -1.93
N PRO A 83 -7.73 -6.89 -1.48
CA PRO A 83 -7.01 -7.07 -0.22
C PRO A 83 -7.89 -7.12 1.02
N ALA A 84 -9.00 -6.37 1.05
CA ALA A 84 -9.85 -6.27 2.24
C ALA A 84 -11.35 -6.22 1.90
N GLN A 85 -12.09 -7.22 2.39
CA GLN A 85 -13.56 -7.20 2.47
C GLN A 85 -14.01 -7.26 3.92
N TYR A 86 -15.30 -7.01 4.16
CA TYR A 86 -15.83 -6.85 5.50
C TYR A 86 -17.17 -7.54 5.69
N HIS A 87 -17.42 -7.93 6.93
CA HIS A 87 -18.68 -8.49 7.39
C HIS A 87 -19.09 -7.85 8.70
N PHE A 88 -20.39 -7.58 8.87
CA PHE A 88 -20.96 -7.32 10.19
C PHE A 88 -21.51 -8.61 10.75
N VAL A 89 -21.13 -8.92 11.99
CA VAL A 89 -21.58 -10.09 12.73
C VAL A 89 -22.40 -9.63 13.91
N THR A 90 -23.71 -9.82 13.84
CA THR A 90 -24.64 -9.49 14.92
C THR A 90 -24.75 -10.67 15.87
N LEU A 91 -24.55 -10.40 17.17
CA LEU A 91 -24.54 -11.37 18.25
C LEU A 91 -25.64 -11.05 19.25
N THR A 92 -26.35 -12.09 19.67
CA THR A 92 -27.37 -12.03 20.70
C THR A 92 -27.31 -13.31 21.54
N LYS A 93 -28.13 -13.41 22.60
CA LYS A 93 -28.26 -14.64 23.37
C LYS A 93 -28.73 -15.84 22.53
N SER A 94 -29.47 -15.63 21.44
CA SER A 94 -29.99 -16.72 20.60
C SER A 94 -29.01 -17.20 19.53
N GLY A 95 -27.94 -16.45 19.24
CA GLY A 95 -26.95 -16.83 18.25
C GLY A 95 -26.29 -15.65 17.54
N ALA A 96 -25.62 -15.97 16.43
CA ALA A 96 -24.85 -15.04 15.62
C ALA A 96 -25.28 -15.09 14.15
N LYS A 97 -25.34 -13.91 13.51
CA LYS A 97 -25.66 -13.77 12.08
C LYS A 97 -24.72 -12.79 11.40
N GLY A 98 -24.08 -13.22 10.33
CA GLY A 98 -23.24 -12.42 9.46
C GLY A 98 -24.02 -11.77 8.31
N THR A 99 -23.53 -10.64 7.84
CA THR A 99 -23.91 -10.07 6.54
C THR A 99 -23.16 -10.77 5.40
N LYS A 100 -23.61 -10.53 4.16
CA LYS A 100 -22.74 -10.74 2.99
C LYS A 100 -21.48 -9.87 3.12
N ALA A 101 -20.43 -10.26 2.39
CA ALA A 101 -19.23 -9.45 2.24
C ALA A 101 -19.57 -8.08 1.65
N PHE A 102 -18.90 -7.04 2.13
CA PHE A 102 -18.98 -5.67 1.61
C PHE A 102 -17.63 -4.98 1.67
N GLY A 103 -17.54 -3.81 1.06
CA GLY A 103 -16.33 -2.99 1.05
C GLY A 103 -15.80 -2.78 -0.35
N THR A 104 -14.77 -1.95 -0.45
CA THR A 104 -14.20 -1.55 -1.74
C THR A 104 -12.97 -2.36 -2.14
N CYS A 105 -12.52 -3.34 -1.35
CA CYS A 105 -11.18 -3.93 -1.43
C CYS A 105 -10.05 -3.08 -0.83
N ASN A 106 -10.35 -1.93 -0.23
CA ASN A 106 -9.43 -1.14 0.57
C ASN A 106 -9.72 -1.27 2.07
N GLU A 107 -8.70 -0.96 2.87
CA GLU A 107 -8.83 -0.81 4.31
C GLU A 107 -9.85 0.27 4.70
N ALA A 108 -10.55 0.03 5.81
CA ALA A 108 -11.45 1.00 6.41
C ALA A 108 -10.68 2.23 6.90
N THR A 109 -10.95 3.40 6.32
CA THR A 109 -10.30 4.65 6.70
C THR A 109 -10.90 5.25 7.97
N LYS A 110 -12.17 4.92 8.26
CA LYS A 110 -12.85 5.30 9.49
C LYS A 110 -13.95 4.32 9.82
N VAL A 111 -13.96 3.84 11.05
CA VAL A 111 -15.08 3.10 11.63
C VAL A 111 -15.63 3.93 12.79
N SER A 112 -16.94 4.09 12.84
CA SER A 112 -17.56 4.91 13.89
C SER A 112 -19.00 4.50 14.14
N ARG A 113 -19.48 4.74 15.36
CA ARG A 113 -20.89 4.60 15.72
C ARG A 113 -21.58 5.97 15.74
N GLN A 114 -22.78 6.04 15.17
CA GLN A 114 -23.66 7.21 15.16
C GLN A 114 -25.06 6.79 15.61
N GLY A 115 -25.34 6.94 16.91
CA GLY A 115 -26.58 6.44 17.52
C GLY A 115 -26.73 4.93 17.35
N ASP A 116 -27.75 4.50 16.61
CA ASP A 116 -28.02 3.09 16.30
C ASP A 116 -27.42 2.60 14.97
N THR A 117 -26.57 3.42 14.35
CA THR A 117 -25.95 3.13 13.06
C THR A 117 -24.45 2.95 13.25
N ILE A 118 -23.86 1.93 12.63
CA ILE A 118 -22.41 1.83 12.44
C ILE A 118 -22.09 2.37 11.07
N ARG A 119 -21.05 3.18 10.98
CA ARG A 119 -20.60 3.82 9.76
C ARG A 119 -19.15 3.45 9.48
N VAL A 120 -18.93 2.89 8.30
CA VAL A 120 -17.60 2.54 7.79
C VAL A 120 -17.32 3.37 6.55
N GLU A 121 -16.19 4.06 6.56
CA GLU A 121 -15.69 4.81 5.41
C GLU A 121 -14.52 4.06 4.77
N MET A 122 -14.49 4.02 3.45
CA MET A 122 -13.41 3.42 2.66
C MET A 122 -13.10 4.30 1.46
N GLN A 123 -11.86 4.25 1.00
CA GLN A 123 -11.47 4.83 -0.29
C GLN A 123 -11.87 3.85 -1.40
N GLY A 124 -12.32 4.35 -2.56
CA GLY A 124 -12.51 3.52 -3.74
C GLY A 124 -11.20 2.83 -4.15
N PHE A 125 -11.31 1.62 -4.71
CA PHE A 125 -10.16 0.80 -5.08
C PHE A 125 -10.16 0.53 -6.58
N ALA A 126 -8.96 0.51 -7.15
CA ALA A 126 -8.72 -0.01 -8.49
C ALA A 126 -7.37 -0.72 -8.48
N THR A 127 -7.30 -1.87 -9.14
CA THR A 127 -6.05 -2.61 -9.27
C THR A 127 -5.11 -1.90 -10.25
N ARG A 128 -3.80 -2.15 -10.10
CA ARG A 128 -2.77 -1.64 -11.01
C ARG A 128 -2.93 -2.08 -12.48
N PHE A 129 -3.76 -3.10 -12.73
CA PHE A 129 -4.01 -3.63 -14.07
C PHE A 129 -5.13 -2.87 -14.81
N GLN A 130 -5.88 -2.03 -14.10
CA GLN A 130 -6.92 -1.19 -14.70
C GLN A 130 -6.31 0.08 -15.29
N SER A 131 -7.04 0.74 -16.20
CA SER A 131 -6.58 1.99 -16.81
C SER A 131 -6.42 3.10 -15.78
N GLU A 132 -5.52 4.05 -16.08
CA GLU A 132 -5.27 5.21 -15.23
C GLU A 132 -6.56 5.99 -14.92
N ALA A 133 -7.46 6.14 -15.89
CA ALA A 133 -8.74 6.84 -15.69
C ALA A 133 -9.63 6.14 -14.64
N VAL A 134 -9.60 4.80 -14.60
CA VAL A 134 -10.34 4.02 -13.59
C VAL A 134 -9.70 4.16 -12.22
N GLN A 135 -8.37 4.11 -12.15
CA GLN A 135 -7.62 4.32 -10.90
C GLN A 135 -7.85 5.73 -10.33
N ASP A 136 -7.76 6.75 -11.18
CA ASP A 136 -8.01 8.14 -10.81
C ASP A 136 -9.45 8.36 -10.33
N LYS A 137 -10.42 7.66 -10.93
CA LYS A 137 -11.81 7.73 -10.51
C LYS A 137 -12.00 7.10 -9.12
N ALA A 138 -11.51 5.88 -8.92
CA ALA A 138 -11.61 5.18 -7.63
C ALA A 138 -10.94 5.97 -6.48
N PHE A 139 -9.80 6.60 -6.75
CA PHE A 139 -9.12 7.47 -5.78
C PHE A 139 -9.89 8.77 -5.46
N LYS A 140 -10.86 9.16 -6.29
CA LYS A 140 -11.73 10.31 -6.04
C LYS A 140 -13.07 9.91 -5.41
N GLU A 141 -13.29 8.63 -5.16
CA GLU A 141 -14.53 8.10 -4.58
C GLU A 141 -14.32 7.69 -3.13
N LYS A 142 -15.19 8.18 -2.25
CA LYS A 142 -15.26 7.76 -0.85
C LYS A 142 -16.56 6.98 -0.67
N HIS A 143 -16.43 5.72 -0.29
CA HIS A 143 -17.56 4.85 -0.04
C HIS A 143 -17.92 4.91 1.45
N VAL A 144 -19.20 5.07 1.73
CA VAL A 144 -19.75 5.11 3.08
C VAL A 144 -20.77 3.98 3.20
N PHE A 145 -20.44 3.02 4.05
CA PHE A 145 -21.32 1.92 4.40
C PHE A 145 -22.01 2.21 5.73
N LEU A 146 -23.34 2.14 5.74
CA LEU A 146 -24.16 2.32 6.94
C LEU A 146 -24.84 1.03 7.29
N PHE A 147 -24.55 0.53 8.49
CA PHE A 147 -25.19 -0.64 9.06
C PHE A 147 -26.16 -0.26 10.18
N LYS A 148 -27.42 -0.62 10.02
CA LYS A 148 -28.48 -0.38 11.01
C LYS A 148 -29.43 -1.57 11.05
N ASN A 149 -29.51 -2.23 12.20
CA ASN A 149 -30.45 -3.34 12.45
C ASN A 149 -30.40 -4.47 11.39
N GLY A 150 -29.21 -4.87 10.97
CA GLY A 150 -29.03 -5.94 9.98
C GLY A 150 -29.09 -5.47 8.52
N TRP A 151 -29.47 -4.23 8.28
CA TRP A 151 -29.49 -3.62 6.96
C TRP A 151 -28.18 -2.90 6.69
N LEU A 152 -27.61 -3.15 5.51
CA LEU A 152 -26.42 -2.49 5.02
C LEU A 152 -26.79 -1.65 3.79
N THR A 153 -26.37 -0.40 3.79
CA THR A 153 -26.53 0.51 2.64
C THR A 153 -25.19 1.14 2.31
N GLU A 154 -24.98 1.44 1.03
CA GLU A 154 -23.78 2.08 0.52
C GLU A 154 -24.14 3.44 -0.07
N SER A 155 -23.25 4.41 0.12
CA SER A 155 -23.29 5.69 -0.58
C SER A 155 -21.89 6.03 -1.08
N VAL A 156 -21.79 6.33 -2.37
CA VAL A 156 -20.54 6.80 -2.98
C VAL A 156 -20.56 8.32 -2.99
N LEU A 157 -19.63 8.92 -2.29
CA LEU A 157 -19.43 10.35 -2.22
C LEU A 157 -18.16 10.72 -2.99
N PRO A 158 -18.07 11.91 -3.58
CA PRO A 158 -16.77 12.45 -3.94
C PRO A 158 -15.90 12.46 -2.68
N ALA A 159 -14.74 11.83 -2.74
CA ALA A 159 -13.75 11.96 -1.69
C ALA A 159 -13.47 13.46 -1.55
N ALA A 160 -13.67 14.01 -0.36
CA ALA A 160 -13.19 15.33 -0.04
C ALA A 160 -11.71 15.31 -0.38
N GLN A 161 -11.31 16.00 -1.44
CA GLN A 161 -9.92 16.09 -1.85
C GLN A 161 -9.22 16.87 -0.75
N THR A 162 -8.81 16.19 0.31
CA THR A 162 -7.69 16.66 1.09
C THR A 162 -6.59 16.73 0.05
N LYS A 163 -6.24 17.95 -0.34
CA LYS A 163 -5.20 18.23 -1.31
C LYS A 163 -3.97 17.52 -0.77
N THR A 164 -3.71 16.31 -1.25
CA THR A 164 -2.61 15.49 -0.75
C THR A 164 -1.38 16.37 -0.89
N ALA A 165 -0.65 16.53 0.21
CA ALA A 165 0.56 17.33 0.16
C ALA A 165 1.41 16.79 -1.00
N PHE A 166 1.95 17.71 -1.80
CA PHE A 166 2.79 17.32 -2.90
C PHE A 166 4.06 16.67 -2.34
N ASP A 167 4.26 15.39 -2.64
CA ASP A 167 5.41 14.61 -2.18
C ASP A 167 6.22 14.11 -3.39
N PRO A 168 7.37 14.76 -3.68
CA PRO A 168 8.25 14.36 -4.76
C PRO A 168 9.33 13.35 -4.33
N PHE A 169 9.34 12.86 -3.09
CA PHE A 169 10.46 12.08 -2.54
C PHE A 169 10.38 10.60 -2.92
N THR A 170 10.85 10.30 -4.13
CA THR A 170 10.85 8.94 -4.69
C THR A 170 11.95 8.76 -5.74
N ASN A 171 12.06 7.56 -6.31
CA ASN A 171 12.99 7.22 -7.37
C ASN A 171 12.37 7.52 -8.73
N TYR A 172 13.08 8.27 -9.57
CA TYR A 172 12.68 8.66 -10.91
C TYR A 172 13.54 7.97 -11.95
N PHE A 173 12.90 7.26 -12.87
CA PHE A 173 13.58 6.51 -13.93
C PHE A 173 13.12 6.97 -15.32
N PRO A 174 14.02 7.05 -16.31
CA PRO A 174 13.66 7.38 -17.68
C PRO A 174 12.61 6.42 -18.24
N ILE A 175 11.62 6.97 -18.96
CA ILE A 175 10.74 6.17 -19.81
C ILE A 175 11.43 5.96 -21.15
N GLY A 176 11.66 4.69 -21.50
CA GLY A 176 12.37 4.30 -22.72
C GLY A 176 13.89 4.29 -22.56
N LYS A 177 14.60 3.98 -23.65
CA LYS A 177 16.06 3.91 -23.66
C LYS A 177 16.65 5.33 -23.73
N PRO A 178 17.53 5.72 -22.79
CA PRO A 178 18.22 7.01 -22.88
C PRO A 178 19.05 7.14 -24.17
N PRO A 179 19.18 8.35 -24.75
CA PRO A 179 20.05 8.57 -25.90
C PRO A 179 21.52 8.20 -25.59
N LYS A 180 22.32 7.92 -26.62
CA LYS A 180 23.73 7.49 -26.48
C LYS A 180 24.57 8.40 -25.55
N ALA A 181 24.37 9.72 -25.61
CA ALA A 181 25.09 10.67 -24.76
C ALA A 181 24.75 10.55 -23.25
N PHE A 182 23.63 9.90 -22.93
CA PHE A 182 23.09 9.66 -21.60
C PHE A 182 22.85 8.16 -21.35
N SER A 183 23.47 7.25 -22.09
CA SER A 183 23.31 5.80 -21.85
C SER A 183 23.77 5.38 -20.45
N ARG A 184 24.60 6.23 -19.83
CA ARG A 184 25.04 6.27 -18.42
C ARG A 184 23.90 6.36 -17.39
N PHE A 185 22.88 7.13 -17.75
CA PHE A 185 21.90 7.72 -16.84
C PHE A 185 20.75 6.74 -16.58
N GLN A 186 20.69 6.21 -15.37
CA GLN A 186 19.62 5.28 -14.98
C GLN A 186 18.42 5.97 -14.35
N GLY A 187 18.64 7.12 -13.72
CA GLY A 187 17.61 7.79 -12.95
C GLY A 187 18.20 8.62 -11.81
N PHE A 188 17.33 9.15 -10.98
CA PHE A 188 17.71 9.87 -9.78
C PHE A 188 16.70 9.68 -8.65
N PHE A 189 17.14 9.87 -7.42
CA PHE A 189 16.34 9.79 -6.22
C PHE A 189 16.35 11.13 -5.49
N LEU A 190 15.18 11.58 -5.02
CA LEU A 190 15.05 12.76 -4.17
C LEU A 190 14.85 12.34 -2.70
N ARG A 191 15.65 12.93 -1.80
CA ARG A 191 15.51 12.78 -0.34
C ARG A 191 15.01 14.09 0.26
N GLY A 192 14.09 14.01 1.20
CA GLY A 192 13.65 15.18 1.95
C GLY A 192 12.88 14.80 3.20
N GLU A 193 12.48 15.83 3.93
CA GLU A 193 11.57 15.72 5.07
C GLU A 193 10.18 16.18 4.63
N LEU A 194 9.13 15.64 5.27
CA LEU A 194 7.73 15.99 5.02
C LEU A 194 7.39 17.47 5.33
N ALA A 195 8.34 18.25 5.86
CA ALA A 195 8.20 19.70 5.97
C ALA A 195 8.19 20.34 4.57
N PRO A 196 7.24 21.23 4.25
CA PRO A 196 7.08 21.78 2.90
C PRO A 196 8.38 22.38 2.34
N GLY A 197 8.93 21.74 1.30
CA GLY A 197 9.96 22.32 0.44
C GLY A 197 11.42 22.19 0.89
N LYS A 198 11.74 21.46 1.96
CA LYS A 198 13.14 21.16 2.32
C LYS A 198 13.59 19.83 1.71
N VAL A 199 14.24 19.92 0.55
CA VAL A 199 14.98 18.79 -0.03
C VAL A 199 16.31 18.67 0.71
N SER A 200 16.55 17.53 1.37
CA SER A 200 17.79 17.26 2.11
C SER A 200 18.92 16.75 1.20
N GLY A 201 18.57 16.25 0.02
CA GLY A 201 19.53 15.89 -1.02
C GLY A 201 18.94 14.96 -2.07
N GLY A 202 19.81 14.30 -2.81
CA GLY A 202 19.42 13.28 -3.76
C GLY A 202 20.63 12.62 -4.39
N ILE A 203 20.37 11.57 -5.17
CA ILE A 203 21.40 10.79 -5.84
C ILE A 203 21.02 10.63 -7.31
N LEU A 204 21.96 10.89 -8.22
CA LEU A 204 21.85 10.52 -9.63
C LEU A 204 22.68 9.25 -9.88
N ASN A 205 22.00 8.20 -10.32
CA ASN A 205 22.60 6.88 -10.55
C ASN A 205 23.24 6.81 -11.95
N ASP A 206 24.55 6.57 -11.96
CA ASP A 206 25.37 6.36 -13.16
C ASP A 206 26.09 5.02 -13.04
N LEU A 207 25.85 4.12 -14.02
CA LEU A 207 26.35 2.74 -14.05
C LEU A 207 27.86 2.56 -14.03
N SER A 208 28.65 3.58 -14.33
CA SER A 208 30.12 3.44 -14.46
C SER A 208 30.91 4.39 -13.58
N ALA A 209 30.26 5.07 -12.65
CA ALA A 209 30.94 5.71 -11.54
C ALA A 209 30.90 4.76 -10.33
N PRO A 210 32.02 4.48 -9.65
CA PRO A 210 32.02 3.74 -8.37
C PRO A 210 31.25 4.48 -7.26
N SER A 211 30.76 5.70 -7.51
CA SER A 211 29.89 6.45 -6.62
C SER A 211 28.92 7.32 -7.42
N ALA A 212 27.63 7.21 -7.10
CA ALA A 212 26.56 8.01 -7.67
C ALA A 212 26.76 9.52 -7.36
N PHE A 213 26.25 10.41 -8.22
CA PHE A 213 26.40 11.86 -8.04
C PHE A 213 25.41 12.36 -7.00
N SER A 214 25.90 13.09 -5.98
CA SER A 214 25.02 13.82 -5.08
C SER A 214 24.35 14.97 -5.84
N LEU A 215 23.05 15.18 -5.63
CA LEU A 215 22.36 16.34 -6.19
C LEU A 215 22.71 17.60 -5.40
N GLN A 216 22.82 18.74 -6.09
CA GLN A 216 23.03 20.08 -5.54
C GLN A 216 22.08 21.08 -6.21
N SER A 217 21.90 22.25 -5.60
CA SER A 217 21.02 23.33 -6.12
C SER A 217 19.61 22.83 -6.45
N ILE A 218 19.06 21.97 -5.59
CA ILE A 218 17.75 21.36 -5.82
C ILE A 218 16.67 22.40 -5.49
N ALA A 219 15.80 22.68 -6.45
CA ALA A 219 14.59 23.43 -6.23
C ALA A 219 13.40 22.59 -6.70
N VAL A 220 12.45 22.36 -5.80
CA VAL A 220 11.28 21.53 -6.07
C VAL A 220 10.02 22.22 -5.57
N ASN A 221 8.97 22.20 -6.38
CA ASN A 221 7.61 22.57 -6.00
C ASN A 221 6.62 21.77 -6.87
N PRO A 222 5.30 21.87 -6.61
CA PRO A 222 4.31 21.07 -7.35
C PRO A 222 4.30 21.27 -8.88
N LYS A 223 4.95 22.31 -9.40
CA LYS A 223 5.02 22.61 -10.83
C LYS A 223 6.35 22.20 -11.45
N GLN A 224 7.46 22.29 -10.71
CA GLN A 224 8.79 22.15 -11.30
C GLN A 224 9.81 21.47 -10.38
N LEU A 225 10.78 20.83 -11.02
CA LEU A 225 11.99 20.30 -10.40
C LEU A 225 13.19 20.81 -11.18
N THR A 226 14.16 21.37 -10.47
CA THR A 226 15.50 21.63 -11.00
C THR A 226 16.56 21.11 -10.06
N PHE A 227 17.64 20.56 -10.60
CA PHE A 227 18.84 20.26 -9.83
C PHE A 227 20.08 20.33 -10.72
N SER A 228 21.25 20.35 -10.10
CA SER A 228 22.51 20.04 -10.75
C SER A 228 23.31 19.02 -9.94
N THR A 229 24.46 18.58 -10.42
CA THR A 229 25.41 17.77 -9.66
C THR A 229 26.75 18.51 -9.56
N PRO A 230 27.55 18.29 -8.51
CA PRO A 230 28.91 18.80 -8.47
C PRO A 230 29.72 18.21 -9.62
N LYS A 231 30.78 18.92 -10.01
CA LYS A 231 31.73 18.44 -11.01
C LYS A 231 32.54 17.27 -10.42
N ARG A 232 32.55 16.12 -11.09
CA ARG A 232 33.42 14.97 -10.77
C ARG A 232 34.14 14.51 -12.02
N GLY A 233 35.47 14.44 -11.96
CA GLY A 233 36.27 14.00 -13.11
C GLY A 233 36.05 14.82 -14.39
N GLY A 234 35.72 16.11 -14.27
CA GLY A 234 35.37 16.96 -15.42
C GLY A 234 33.87 17.06 -15.68
N GLU A 235 33.08 16.09 -15.23
CA GLU A 235 31.69 15.90 -15.63
C GLU A 235 30.68 16.40 -14.59
N SER A 236 29.56 16.96 -15.05
CA SER A 236 28.39 17.24 -14.22
C SER A 236 27.09 17.16 -15.02
N PHE A 237 25.96 17.12 -14.32
CA PHE A 237 24.63 17.03 -14.89
C PHE A 237 23.72 18.14 -14.35
N SER A 238 22.70 18.50 -15.12
CA SER A 238 21.56 19.27 -14.62
C SER A 238 20.25 18.75 -15.19
N LEU A 239 19.17 18.96 -14.45
CA LEU A 239 17.80 18.70 -14.87
C LEU A 239 16.98 19.96 -14.63
N SER A 240 16.12 20.27 -15.59
CA SER A 240 15.02 21.23 -15.43
C SER A 240 13.76 20.60 -16.02
N GLY A 241 12.75 20.40 -15.19
CA GLY A 241 11.54 19.70 -15.57
C GLY A 241 10.30 20.21 -14.86
N ARG A 242 9.15 19.74 -15.34
CA ARG A 242 7.82 20.01 -14.79
C ARG A 242 7.14 18.72 -14.40
N PHE A 243 6.45 18.75 -13.26
CA PHE A 243 5.65 17.61 -12.84
C PHE A 243 4.38 17.53 -13.70
N LEU A 244 4.08 16.33 -14.18
CA LEU A 244 2.86 15.99 -14.91
C LEU A 244 1.75 15.53 -13.97
N LYS A 245 2.13 15.13 -12.75
CA LYS A 245 1.25 14.66 -11.68
C LYS A 245 1.52 15.41 -10.39
N THR A 246 0.53 15.48 -9.51
CA THR A 246 0.63 16.16 -8.21
C THR A 246 0.13 15.25 -7.07
N GLY A 247 0.29 15.70 -5.83
CA GLY A 247 0.00 14.91 -4.63
C GLY A 247 1.17 14.00 -4.27
N ASP A 248 0.87 12.88 -3.62
CA ASP A 248 1.84 11.81 -3.40
C ASP A 248 2.19 11.16 -4.74
N LEU A 249 3.45 11.30 -5.19
CA LEU A 249 3.87 10.72 -6.46
C LEU A 249 4.07 9.21 -6.38
N ALA A 250 4.32 8.63 -5.20
CA ALA A 250 4.53 7.19 -5.04
C ALA A 250 3.30 6.38 -5.48
N ARG A 251 2.09 6.97 -5.46
CA ARG A 251 0.87 6.31 -5.98
C ARG A 251 0.90 6.02 -7.49
N PHE A 252 1.76 6.70 -8.24
CA PHE A 252 1.96 6.44 -9.67
C PHE A 252 3.11 5.45 -9.94
N SER A 253 3.59 4.79 -8.88
CA SER A 253 4.59 3.73 -8.96
C SER A 253 4.16 2.66 -9.95
N THR A 254 5.07 2.26 -10.83
CA THR A 254 4.91 1.09 -11.68
C THR A 254 6.09 0.14 -11.50
N ALA A 255 5.84 -1.15 -11.72
CA ALA A 255 6.93 -2.14 -11.73
C ALA A 255 7.93 -1.79 -12.85
N PRO A 256 9.25 -2.04 -12.66
CA PRO A 256 10.29 -1.64 -13.61
C PRO A 256 10.09 -2.25 -15.01
N ASP A 257 9.48 -3.42 -15.10
CA ASP A 257 9.14 -4.17 -16.32
C ASP A 257 7.74 -3.86 -16.87
N SER A 258 6.98 -2.96 -16.24
CA SER A 258 5.65 -2.59 -16.71
C SER A 258 5.70 -1.97 -18.12
N PRO A 259 4.89 -2.45 -19.08
CA PRO A 259 4.75 -1.81 -20.39
C PRO A 259 4.00 -0.46 -20.29
N ASN A 260 3.23 -0.27 -19.21
CA ASN A 260 2.35 0.89 -19.01
C ASN A 260 2.95 1.83 -17.94
N LYS A 261 4.07 2.49 -18.28
CA LYS A 261 4.73 3.46 -17.40
C LYS A 261 4.04 4.82 -17.47
N THR A 262 3.56 5.31 -16.33
CA THR A 262 2.97 6.64 -16.23
C THR A 262 4.06 7.70 -16.06
N ALA A 263 4.11 8.66 -16.98
CA ALA A 263 5.01 9.80 -16.86
C ALA A 263 4.53 10.74 -15.74
N VAL A 264 5.35 10.93 -14.71
CA VAL A 264 5.06 11.85 -13.59
C VAL A 264 5.87 13.14 -13.65
N LEU A 265 6.98 13.12 -14.37
CA LEU A 265 7.87 14.25 -14.57
C LEU A 265 8.37 14.23 -16.02
N GLU A 266 8.47 15.40 -16.63
CA GLU A 266 9.20 15.56 -17.88
C GLU A 266 10.18 16.73 -17.76
N GLY A 267 11.31 16.65 -18.43
CA GLY A 267 12.32 17.69 -18.32
C GLY A 267 13.45 17.52 -19.31
N THR A 268 14.34 18.51 -19.33
CA THR A 268 15.57 18.48 -20.12
C THR A 268 16.73 18.09 -19.20
N VAL A 269 17.40 16.99 -19.54
CA VAL A 269 18.66 16.59 -18.90
C VAL A 269 19.81 17.17 -19.71
N ARG A 270 20.78 17.78 -19.03
CA ARG A 270 21.99 18.35 -19.64
C ARG A 270 23.21 17.72 -19.02
N ARG A 271 24.22 17.48 -19.86
CA ARG A 271 25.54 16.98 -19.47
C ARG A 271 26.57 18.05 -19.77
N TYR A 272 27.51 18.23 -18.86
CA TYR A 272 28.59 19.21 -18.96
C TYR A 272 29.93 18.52 -18.83
N TRP A 273 30.92 19.00 -19.57
CA TRP A 273 32.33 18.64 -19.43
C TRP A 273 33.14 19.92 -19.24
N ASN A 274 33.85 20.00 -18.11
CA ASN A 274 34.58 21.20 -17.68
C ASN A 274 33.75 22.48 -17.76
N GLY A 275 32.47 22.39 -17.37
CA GLY A 275 31.52 23.51 -17.35
C GLY A 275 30.87 23.82 -18.71
N LYS A 276 31.36 23.26 -19.82
CA LYS A 276 30.74 23.41 -21.14
C LYS A 276 29.67 22.35 -21.35
N GLN A 277 28.47 22.74 -21.78
CA GLN A 277 27.42 21.78 -22.13
C GLN A 277 27.86 20.94 -23.33
N THR A 278 27.86 19.62 -23.18
CA THR A 278 28.25 18.67 -24.23
C THR A 278 27.06 17.90 -24.80
N ALA A 279 25.97 17.77 -24.04
CA ALA A 279 24.74 17.14 -24.51
C ALA A 279 23.51 17.71 -23.79
N SER A 280 22.36 17.65 -24.45
CA SER A 280 21.06 18.00 -23.89
C SER A 280 19.97 17.16 -24.55
N THR A 281 19.03 16.63 -23.77
CA THR A 281 17.91 15.86 -24.30
C THR A 281 16.66 16.01 -23.44
N PRO A 282 15.46 16.11 -24.04
CA PRO A 282 14.22 15.93 -23.29
C PRO A 282 14.11 14.47 -22.83
N MET A 283 13.53 14.27 -21.65
CA MET A 283 13.24 12.96 -21.06
C MET A 283 11.91 13.02 -20.30
N LYS A 284 11.22 11.88 -20.26
CA LYS A 284 10.09 11.64 -19.36
C LYS A 284 10.51 10.63 -18.31
N PHE A 285 9.95 10.77 -17.11
CA PHE A 285 10.28 9.95 -15.96
C PHE A 285 9.03 9.33 -15.37
N PHE A 286 9.13 8.06 -15.03
CA PHE A 286 8.17 7.36 -14.17
C PHE A 286 8.78 7.18 -12.79
N VAL A 287 7.95 6.81 -11.82
CA VAL A 287 8.40 6.46 -10.47
C VAL A 287 8.25 4.97 -10.24
N GLU A 288 9.22 4.39 -9.54
CA GLU A 288 9.24 2.97 -9.22
C GLU A 288 8.84 2.78 -7.76
N SER A 289 8.08 1.71 -7.47
CA SER A 289 7.85 1.29 -6.08
C SER A 289 9.20 0.96 -5.49
N ALA A 290 9.49 1.47 -4.29
CA ALA A 290 10.49 0.80 -3.47
C ALA A 290 10.01 -0.66 -3.36
N ALA A 291 10.84 -1.62 -3.76
CA ALA A 291 10.57 -3.01 -3.46
C ALA A 291 10.38 -3.09 -1.94
N GLY A 292 9.17 -3.42 -1.51
CA GLY A 292 8.87 -3.70 -0.11
C GLY A 292 9.59 -4.96 0.36
#